data_AF-A0A7D4AR92-F1
#
_entry.id   AF-A0A7D4AR92-F1
#
_cell.length_a   1.000
_cell.length_b   1.000
_cell.length_c   1.000
_cell.angle_alpha   90.00
_cell.angle_beta   90.00
_cell.angle_gamma   90.00
#
_symmetry.space_group_name_H-M   'P 1'
#
loop_
_entity.id
_entity.type
_entity.pdbx_description
1 polymer ?
#
loop_
_entity_poly.entity_id
_entity_poly.type
_entity_poly.pdbx_seq_one_letter_code
_entity_poly.pdbx_strand_id
1 'polypeptide(L)'
;MKAVLILMLVSSPISLFAQGAPTFSLERLPHASYLDFASELDGCEEGKKLAEKDIEEKRPCLLLASGIAPIAYTTDKDFENKFGVHYLENGCTGPATACATAYDARIFQYLTERFGRAWQKKVRKDVLGLAEWKRTK
;
A
#
# COMPACT_ATOMS: atom_id res chain seq x y z
N MET A 1 40.50 39.07 -48.03
CA MET A 1 39.53 38.01 -47.70
C MET A 1 40.28 36.77 -47.23
N LYS A 2 40.29 36.49 -45.92
CA LYS A 2 40.51 35.16 -45.33
C LYS A 2 39.78 35.17 -43.98
N ALA A 3 38.58 34.62 -43.97
CA ALA A 3 37.80 34.41 -42.75
C ALA A 3 38.40 33.18 -42.04
N VAL A 4 38.85 33.34 -40.81
CA VAL A 4 39.21 32.23 -39.92
C VAL A 4 38.03 32.04 -38.97
N LEU A 5 37.31 30.95 -39.19
CA LEU A 5 36.17 30.50 -38.42
C LEU A 5 36.70 29.88 -37.10
N ILE A 6 36.58 30.61 -35.99
CA ILE A 6 36.89 30.06 -34.66
C ILE A 6 35.66 29.27 -34.20
N LEU A 7 35.72 27.95 -34.34
CA LEU A 7 34.77 27.00 -33.81
C LEU A 7 34.92 26.95 -32.28
N MET A 8 34.12 27.72 -31.55
CA MET A 8 33.99 27.55 -30.10
C MET A 8 33.17 26.29 -29.83
N LEU A 9 33.84 25.21 -29.45
CA LEU A 9 33.23 24.01 -28.90
C LEU A 9 32.67 24.37 -27.51
N VAL A 10 31.37 24.64 -27.45
CA VAL A 10 30.64 24.78 -26.19
C VAL A 10 30.42 23.36 -25.64
N SER A 11 31.41 22.81 -24.95
CA SER A 11 31.25 21.57 -24.19
C SER A 11 30.50 21.87 -22.89
N SER A 12 29.23 22.23 -22.99
CA SER A 12 28.33 22.08 -21.85
C SER A 12 28.06 20.58 -21.71
N PRO A 13 28.39 19.93 -20.58
CA PRO A 13 27.78 18.64 -20.31
C PRO A 13 26.28 18.91 -20.23
N ILE A 14 25.56 18.46 -21.26
CA ILE A 14 24.15 18.18 -21.13
C ILE A 14 24.13 17.13 -20.03
N SER A 15 23.92 17.56 -18.78
CA SER A 15 23.50 16.66 -17.72
C SER A 15 22.18 16.10 -18.20
N LEU A 16 22.31 14.99 -18.91
CA LEU A 16 21.27 14.14 -19.40
C LEU A 16 20.42 13.87 -18.17
N PHE A 17 19.24 14.50 -18.11
CA PHE A 17 18.21 14.12 -17.17
C PHE A 17 17.92 12.65 -17.46
N ALA A 18 18.58 11.76 -16.72
CA ALA A 18 18.17 10.38 -16.59
C ALA A 18 16.85 10.42 -15.81
N GLN A 19 15.76 10.72 -16.51
CA GLN A 19 14.44 10.33 -16.06
C GLN A 19 14.37 8.80 -16.20
N GLY A 20 15.04 8.10 -15.29
CA GLY A 20 14.86 6.67 -15.15
C GLY A 20 13.42 6.44 -14.76
N ALA A 21 12.61 5.89 -15.67
CA ALA A 21 11.30 5.39 -15.33
C ALA A 21 11.47 4.42 -14.14
N PRO A 22 10.66 4.52 -13.07
CA PRO A 22 10.78 3.59 -11.95
C PRO A 22 10.56 2.18 -12.46
N THR A 23 11.57 1.32 -12.34
CA THR A 23 11.41 -0.11 -12.61
C THR A 23 10.45 -0.68 -11.58
N PHE A 24 9.29 -1.15 -12.04
CA PHE A 24 8.33 -1.89 -11.22
C PHE A 24 9.01 -3.16 -10.69
N SER A 25 9.16 -3.26 -9.37
CA SER A 25 9.70 -4.45 -8.71
C SER A 25 8.68 -4.93 -7.69
N LEU A 26 8.28 -6.20 -7.82
CA LEU A 26 7.34 -6.85 -6.92
C LEU A 26 7.84 -6.84 -5.46
N GLU A 27 9.16 -6.84 -5.25
CA GLU A 27 9.76 -6.77 -3.93
C GLU A 27 9.48 -5.46 -3.17
N ARG A 28 9.03 -4.40 -3.87
CA ARG A 28 8.65 -3.13 -3.22
C ARG A 28 7.17 -3.06 -2.87
N LEU A 29 6.35 -4.01 -3.28
CA LEU A 29 4.90 -3.96 -3.04
C LEU A 29 4.54 -4.58 -1.69
N PRO A 30 3.53 -4.02 -0.98
CA PRO A 30 2.87 -4.68 0.14
C PRO A 30 2.61 -6.16 -0.17
N HIS A 31 2.83 -7.07 0.78
CA HIS A 31 2.51 -8.48 0.61
C HIS A 31 0.99 -8.63 0.42
N ALA A 32 0.23 -7.75 1.05
CA ALA A 32 -1.19 -7.53 0.80
C ALA A 32 -1.56 -7.38 -0.70
N SER A 33 -0.66 -6.87 -1.55
CA SER A 33 -0.91 -6.64 -2.98
C SER A 33 -1.05 -7.93 -3.80
N TYR A 34 -0.54 -9.05 -3.29
CA TYR A 34 -0.65 -10.36 -3.93
C TYR A 34 -1.38 -11.38 -3.05
N LEU A 35 -2.09 -10.90 -2.02
CA LEU A 35 -2.88 -11.74 -1.11
C LEU A 35 -3.88 -12.63 -1.88
N ASP A 36 -4.45 -12.11 -2.96
CA ASP A 36 -5.37 -12.86 -3.84
C ASP A 36 -4.70 -14.16 -4.33
N PHE A 37 -3.57 -14.03 -5.03
CA PHE A 37 -2.79 -15.14 -5.53
C PHE A 37 -2.28 -16.07 -4.43
N ALA A 38 -1.78 -15.53 -3.31
CA ALA A 38 -1.31 -16.35 -2.19
C ALA A 38 -2.44 -17.19 -1.57
N SER A 39 -3.64 -16.60 -1.46
CA SER A 39 -4.79 -17.27 -0.85
C SER A 39 -5.37 -18.39 -1.70
N GLU A 40 -5.22 -18.33 -3.02
CA GLU A 40 -5.61 -19.41 -3.92
C GLU A 40 -4.75 -20.67 -3.74
N LEU A 41 -3.47 -20.49 -3.36
CA LEU A 41 -2.52 -21.59 -3.19
C LEU A 41 -2.58 -22.20 -1.79
N ASP A 42 -2.53 -21.35 -0.76
CA ASP A 42 -2.28 -21.76 0.63
C ASP A 42 -3.48 -21.50 1.57
N GLY A 43 -4.57 -20.92 1.05
CA GLY A 43 -5.77 -20.56 1.82
C GLY A 43 -5.63 -19.28 2.66
N CYS A 44 -6.70 -18.92 3.38
CA CYS A 44 -6.77 -17.65 4.11
C CYS A 44 -5.83 -17.53 5.32
N GLU A 45 -5.27 -18.63 5.81
CA GLU A 45 -4.28 -18.60 6.90
C GLU A 45 -3.01 -17.84 6.49
N GLU A 46 -2.70 -17.80 5.19
CA GLU A 46 -1.57 -17.05 4.66
C GLU A 46 -1.76 -15.54 4.86
N GLY A 47 -3.00 -15.04 4.90
CA GLY A 47 -3.29 -13.64 5.12
C GLY A 47 -2.70 -13.09 6.42
N LYS A 48 -2.73 -13.87 7.49
CA LYS A 48 -2.12 -13.47 8.77
C LYS A 48 -0.59 -13.36 8.65
N LYS A 49 0.05 -14.34 8.00
CA LYS A 49 1.52 -14.34 7.83
C LYS A 49 1.98 -13.17 6.96
N LEU A 50 1.23 -12.85 5.90
CA LEU A 50 1.52 -11.71 5.04
C LEU A 50 1.36 -10.38 5.81
N ALA A 51 0.34 -10.25 6.65
CA ALA A 51 0.17 -9.09 7.52
C ALA A 51 1.35 -8.93 8.49
N GLU A 52 1.84 -10.02 9.06
CA GLU A 52 3.02 -9.99 9.95
C GLU A 52 4.28 -9.54 9.20
N LYS A 53 4.54 -10.05 8.01
CA LYS A 53 5.65 -9.58 7.16
C LYS A 53 5.52 -8.10 6.80
N ASP A 54 4.32 -7.65 6.43
CA ASP A 54 4.06 -6.24 6.12
C ASP A 54 4.27 -5.32 7.33
N ILE A 55 3.94 -5.78 8.54
CA ILE A 55 4.26 -5.07 9.79
C ILE A 55 5.78 -5.02 10.01
N GLU A 56 6.48 -6.15 9.88
CA GLU A 56 7.95 -6.25 10.07
C GLU A 56 8.71 -5.33 9.12
N GLU A 57 8.26 -5.26 7.87
CA GLU A 57 8.83 -4.43 6.82
C GLU A 57 8.30 -2.99 6.82
N LYS A 58 7.51 -2.61 7.84
CA LYS A 58 6.98 -1.25 8.05
C LYS A 58 6.13 -0.74 6.88
N ARG A 59 5.40 -1.64 6.23
CA ARG A 59 4.45 -1.37 5.15
C ARG A 59 3.07 -2.01 5.38
N PRO A 60 2.50 -1.97 6.60
CA PRO A 60 1.20 -2.56 6.87
C PRO A 60 0.09 -1.85 6.07
N CYS A 61 -0.73 -2.63 5.39
CA CYS A 61 -1.90 -2.15 4.67
C CYS A 61 -3.22 -2.39 5.43
N LEU A 62 -4.25 -1.62 5.12
CA LEU A 62 -5.66 -1.89 5.44
C LEU A 62 -6.40 -2.10 4.13
N LEU A 63 -7.02 -3.26 3.98
CA LEU A 63 -7.71 -3.65 2.75
C LEU A 63 -9.11 -3.04 2.70
N LEU A 64 -9.40 -2.36 1.61
CA LEU A 64 -10.70 -1.73 1.39
C LEU A 64 -11.62 -2.67 0.60
N ALA A 65 -12.93 -2.55 0.84
CA ALA A 65 -13.92 -3.13 -0.04
C ALA A 65 -13.79 -2.51 -1.45
N SER A 66 -13.43 -3.33 -2.42
CA SER A 66 -13.27 -2.94 -3.82
C SER A 66 -14.59 -2.65 -4.53
N GLY A 67 -14.53 -1.89 -5.62
CA GLY A 67 -15.68 -1.60 -6.47
C GLY A 67 -15.29 -1.10 -7.84
N ILE A 68 -16.28 -0.67 -8.63
CA ILE A 68 -16.05 -0.19 -10.01
C ILE A 68 -15.31 1.15 -10.04
N ALA A 69 -15.45 1.98 -8.98
CA ALA A 69 -14.88 3.32 -8.93
C ALA A 69 -14.25 3.59 -7.54
N PRO A 70 -12.93 3.89 -7.49
CA PRO A 70 -12.27 4.19 -6.24
C PRO A 70 -12.72 5.53 -5.66
N ILE A 71 -12.85 5.56 -4.34
CA ILE A 71 -13.19 6.78 -3.59
C ILE A 71 -11.95 7.25 -2.86
N ALA A 72 -11.48 8.45 -3.22
CA ALA A 72 -10.38 9.12 -2.53
C ALA A 72 -10.94 10.05 -1.44
N TYR A 73 -10.61 9.80 -0.18
CA TYR A 73 -10.92 10.71 0.92
C TYR A 73 -9.70 11.56 1.26
N THR A 74 -9.91 12.87 1.44
CA THR A 74 -8.82 13.80 1.81
C THR A 74 -8.19 13.46 3.17
N THR A 75 -8.94 12.79 4.05
CA THR A 75 -8.48 12.36 5.39
C THR A 75 -7.62 11.10 5.37
N ASP A 76 -7.53 10.40 4.25
CA ASP A 76 -6.82 9.11 4.18
C ASP A 76 -5.34 9.30 4.50
N LYS A 77 -4.70 10.31 3.90
CA LYS A 77 -3.28 10.61 4.16
C LYS A 77 -3.00 10.98 5.62
N ASP A 78 -3.91 11.68 6.27
CA ASP A 78 -3.76 12.03 7.69
C ASP A 78 -3.83 10.77 8.57
N PHE A 79 -4.71 9.83 8.23
CA PHE A 79 -4.80 8.55 8.94
C PHE A 79 -3.55 7.70 8.70
N GLU A 80 -3.16 7.52 7.44
CA GLU A 80 -1.99 6.74 7.03
C GLU A 80 -0.71 7.23 7.72
N ASN A 81 -0.45 8.54 7.66
CA ASN A 81 0.72 9.16 8.28
C ASN A 81 0.69 9.03 9.81
N LYS A 82 -0.49 9.18 10.43
CA LYS A 82 -0.62 9.12 11.88
C LYS A 82 -0.36 7.72 12.44
N PHE A 83 -0.81 6.68 11.74
CA PHE A 83 -0.77 5.30 12.24
C PHE A 83 0.29 4.43 11.56
N GLY A 84 0.99 4.96 10.55
CA GLY A 84 2.04 4.25 9.82
C GLY A 84 1.48 3.03 9.09
N VAL A 85 0.33 3.19 8.44
CA VAL A 85 -0.34 2.17 7.61
C VAL A 85 -0.74 2.79 6.27
N HIS A 86 -1.08 1.97 5.29
CA HIS A 86 -1.60 2.42 3.99
C HIS A 86 -2.97 1.83 3.71
N TYR A 87 -3.87 2.57 3.08
CA TYR A 87 -5.04 1.94 2.49
C TYR A 87 -4.67 1.28 1.17
N LEU A 88 -5.08 0.04 1.00
CA LEU A 88 -4.93 -0.70 -0.23
C LEU A 88 -6.32 -1.04 -0.76
N GLU A 89 -6.64 -0.45 -1.90
CA GLU A 89 -7.85 -0.76 -2.64
C GLU A 89 -7.49 -1.76 -3.72
N ASN A 90 -8.05 -2.96 -3.63
CA ASN A 90 -7.90 -3.95 -4.68
C ASN A 90 -8.82 -3.56 -5.84
N GLY A 91 -8.45 -3.85 -7.08
CA GLY A 91 -9.26 -3.47 -8.25
C GLY A 91 -10.54 -4.29 -8.36
N CYS A 92 -11.04 -4.48 -9.59
CA CYS A 92 -12.23 -5.31 -9.84
C CYS A 92 -12.09 -6.76 -9.33
N THR A 93 -10.87 -7.26 -9.26
CA THR A 93 -10.52 -8.56 -8.71
C THR A 93 -9.63 -8.36 -7.48
N GLY A 94 -10.00 -9.00 -6.39
CA GLY A 94 -9.27 -8.97 -5.13
C GLY A 94 -9.46 -10.27 -4.36
N PRO A 95 -8.69 -10.46 -3.28
CA PRO A 95 -8.73 -11.66 -2.47
C PRO A 95 -10.13 -11.95 -1.97
N ALA A 96 -10.43 -13.23 -1.77
CA ALA A 96 -11.64 -13.65 -1.10
C ALA A 96 -11.83 -12.85 0.21
N THR A 97 -13.04 -12.34 0.44
CA THR A 97 -13.34 -11.44 1.56
C THR A 97 -12.90 -12.02 2.91
N ALA A 98 -13.02 -13.34 3.08
CA ALA A 98 -12.56 -14.03 4.28
C ALA A 98 -11.03 -13.90 4.48
N CYS A 99 -10.24 -14.01 3.42
CA CYS A 99 -8.79 -13.89 3.48
C CYS A 99 -8.33 -12.45 3.73
N ALA A 100 -8.99 -11.49 3.06
CA ALA A 100 -8.76 -10.06 3.33
C ALA A 100 -9.09 -9.70 4.79
N THR A 101 -10.20 -10.22 5.31
CA THR A 101 -10.61 -10.02 6.70
C THR A 101 -9.61 -10.64 7.69
N ALA A 102 -9.05 -11.82 7.38
CA ALA A 102 -8.02 -12.45 8.20
C ALA A 102 -6.72 -11.63 8.25
N TYR A 103 -6.30 -11.09 7.10
CA TYR A 103 -5.18 -10.16 7.00
C TYR A 103 -5.45 -8.89 7.83
N ASP A 104 -6.57 -8.20 7.61
CA ASP A 104 -6.89 -6.94 8.29
C ASP A 104 -7.08 -7.12 9.80
N ALA A 105 -7.64 -8.26 10.24
CA ALA A 105 -7.75 -8.57 11.66
C ALA A 105 -6.39 -8.54 12.38
N ARG A 106 -5.33 -9.02 11.72
CA ARG A 106 -3.97 -8.97 12.28
C ARG A 106 -3.44 -7.53 12.35
N ILE A 107 -3.75 -6.71 11.35
CA ILE A 107 -3.39 -5.29 11.33
C ILE A 107 -4.17 -4.50 12.39
N PHE A 108 -5.46 -4.79 12.60
CA PHE A 108 -6.26 -4.20 13.67
C PHE A 108 -5.69 -4.50 15.05
N GLN A 109 -5.24 -5.74 15.26
CA GLN A 109 -4.54 -6.12 16.48
C GLN A 109 -3.28 -5.27 16.66
N TYR A 110 -2.41 -5.19 15.63
CA TYR A 110 -1.21 -4.35 15.66
C TYR A 110 -1.51 -2.87 15.97
N LEU A 111 -2.50 -2.28 15.31
CA LEU A 111 -2.93 -0.90 15.57
C LEU A 111 -3.44 -0.71 17.01
N THR A 112 -4.17 -1.70 17.52
CA THR A 112 -4.72 -1.65 18.88
C THR A 112 -3.64 -1.81 19.95
N GLU A 113 -2.68 -2.71 19.72
CA GLU A 113 -1.51 -2.91 20.60
C GLU A 113 -0.64 -1.66 20.66
N ARG A 114 -0.44 -0.99 19.52
CA ARG A 114 0.46 0.16 19.42
C ARG A 114 -0.17 1.50 19.80
N PHE A 115 -1.46 1.69 19.50
CA PHE A 115 -2.13 3.01 19.61
C PHE A 115 -3.42 2.98 20.44
N GLY A 116 -3.74 1.85 21.07
CA GLY A 116 -5.03 1.65 21.72
C GLY A 116 -6.19 1.70 20.72
N ARG A 117 -7.41 2.01 21.18
CA ARG A 117 -8.62 1.98 20.33
C ARG A 117 -8.94 3.30 19.62
N ALA A 118 -8.10 4.33 19.76
CA ALA A 118 -8.38 5.66 19.20
C ALA A 118 -8.43 5.68 17.66
N TRP A 119 -7.67 4.80 17.00
CA TRP A 119 -7.66 4.68 15.53
C TRP A 119 -9.03 4.27 14.97
N GLN A 120 -9.81 3.49 15.71
CA GLN A 120 -11.10 2.95 15.27
C GLN A 120 -12.17 4.03 14.97
N LYS A 121 -11.99 5.24 15.52
CA LYS A 121 -12.86 6.39 15.27
C LYS A 121 -12.51 7.14 13.98
N LYS A 122 -11.29 6.94 13.46
CA LYS A 122 -10.71 7.66 12.33
C LYS A 122 -10.56 6.81 11.07
N VAL A 123 -10.41 5.50 11.25
CA VAL A 123 -10.30 4.56 10.14
C VAL A 123 -11.55 4.61 9.26
N ARG A 124 -11.37 4.39 7.95
CA ARG A 124 -12.51 4.27 7.03
C ARG A 124 -13.44 3.14 7.46
N LYS A 125 -14.74 3.30 7.18
CA LYS A 125 -15.78 2.35 7.59
C LYS A 125 -15.88 1.13 6.67
N ASP A 126 -15.33 1.24 5.46
CA ASP A 126 -15.32 0.21 4.41
C ASP A 126 -14.05 -0.66 4.41
N VAL A 127 -13.22 -0.55 5.46
CA VAL A 127 -12.15 -1.52 5.70
C VAL A 127 -12.76 -2.87 6.01
N LEU A 128 -12.26 -3.92 5.36
CA LEU A 128 -12.82 -5.25 5.43
C LEU A 128 -12.72 -5.83 6.85
N GLY A 129 -13.81 -6.43 7.33
CA GLY A 129 -13.89 -7.05 8.66
C GLY A 129 -13.92 -6.09 9.86
N LEU A 130 -13.88 -4.77 9.64
CA LEU A 130 -13.84 -3.79 10.74
C LEU A 130 -15.11 -3.82 11.61
N ALA A 131 -16.28 -4.00 10.99
CA ALA A 131 -17.56 -4.00 11.70
C ALA A 131 -17.66 -5.22 12.64
N GLU A 132 -17.25 -6.38 12.15
CA GLU A 132 -17.21 -7.66 12.87
C GLU A 132 -16.19 -7.60 14.01
N TRP A 133 -14.99 -7.07 13.74
CA TRP A 133 -13.94 -6.90 14.75
C TRP A 133 -14.40 -6.06 15.94
N LYS A 134 -15.06 -4.92 15.68
CA LYS A 134 -15.58 -4.02 16.73
C LYS A 134 -16.65 -4.66 17.62
N ARG A 135 -17.35 -5.68 17.15
CA ARG A 135 -18.39 -6.39 17.92
C ARG A 135 -17.83 -7.44 18.87
N THR A 136 -16.63 -7.94 18.61
CA THR A 136 -16.04 -9.09 19.32
C THR A 136 -14.99 -8.70 20.37
N LYS A 137 -14.57 -7.43 20.41
CA LYS A 137 -13.52 -6.90 21.28
C LYS A 137 -13.94 -5.64 21.97
#